data_AF-A0A836W1R4-F1
#
_entry.id   AF-A0A836W1R4-F1
#
_cell.length_a   1.000
_cell.length_b   1.000
_cell.length_c   1.000
_cell.angle_alpha   90.00
_cell.angle_beta   90.00
_cell.angle_gamma   90.00
#
_symmetry.space_group_name_H-M   'P 1'
#
loop_
_entity.id
_entity.type
_entity.pdbx_description
1 polymer ?
#
loop_
_entity_poly.entity_id
_entity_poly.type
_entity_poly.pdbx_seq_one_letter_code
_entity_poly.pdbx_strand_id
1 'polypeptide(L)'
;PSTKTTAREAPTAATPPQAKQEEPSSPDTQEASVAPTETPAVEPEPGPPPLVEKKEETEPYQAPPTLPVPTPEIKPIVWESFERPHWWTVEAADGPAKLRVVPDHATDGKAALKVYIIPSHRAKAQIRREVRLDLSEMSKFMLDVFAAIDGASVALGLYTAGGAAYYESKPVSLLRGDNRDVTFDLDVPNFKTGGGYDQLIKAREDVRRVCLIFREQGNRGAVFLDNLRFVGMPHEGWEKREPRILSVTANAPVVHKYDRIELDVKFDATYADYFNPGEINIRATFLAPNGDRFTAYGFLADFVTGPDGVEQPQWLIRFAPTRVGRWEYTVWVRNKFGEARSTAQYFDCREAASNPGFIRRSRSDPRYFEFDSGEPFYPLGQNVCWAGNYEDYFAKMSANGEN
;
A
#
# COMPACT_ATOMS: atom_id res chain seq x y z
N PRO A 1 3.44 24.75 -54.15
CA PRO A 1 2.05 24.57 -53.68
C PRO A 1 2.01 24.53 -52.15
N SER A 2 1.55 25.63 -51.58
CA SER A 2 1.54 25.97 -50.16
C SER A 2 0.64 25.05 -49.32
N THR A 3 1.11 24.58 -48.17
CA THR A 3 0.23 24.10 -47.10
C THR A 3 0.49 24.93 -45.85
N LYS A 4 -0.58 25.61 -45.44
CA LYS A 4 -0.69 26.56 -44.34
C LYS A 4 -0.61 25.83 -43.00
N THR A 5 0.22 26.38 -42.12
CA THR A 5 0.20 26.17 -40.68
C THR A 5 -0.99 26.91 -40.08
N THR A 6 -1.87 26.20 -39.36
CA THR A 6 -2.88 26.82 -38.49
C THR A 6 -2.66 26.35 -37.07
N ALA A 7 -2.20 27.28 -36.23
CA ALA A 7 -2.14 27.19 -34.79
C ALA A 7 -3.57 27.11 -34.22
N ARG A 8 -3.76 26.32 -33.16
CA ARG A 8 -5.03 26.18 -32.45
C ARG A 8 -4.86 26.79 -31.07
N GLU A 9 -5.60 27.86 -30.82
CA GLU A 9 -5.68 28.61 -29.57
C GLU A 9 -6.36 27.78 -28.46
N ALA A 10 -5.88 27.97 -27.23
CA ALA A 10 -6.44 27.43 -26.00
C ALA A 10 -7.59 28.32 -25.48
N PRO A 11 -8.68 27.74 -24.93
CA PRO A 11 -9.71 28.54 -24.28
C PRO A 11 -9.39 28.79 -22.80
N THR A 12 -9.44 30.08 -22.46
CA THR A 12 -9.32 30.71 -21.14
C THR A 12 -10.48 30.27 -20.22
N ALA A 13 -10.16 29.78 -19.01
CA ALA A 13 -11.14 29.47 -17.98
C ALA A 13 -11.52 30.74 -17.19
N ALA A 14 -12.82 31.01 -17.12
CA ALA A 14 -13.40 32.11 -16.35
C ALA A 14 -13.73 31.66 -14.92
N THR A 15 -13.26 32.43 -13.95
CA THR A 15 -13.52 32.30 -12.51
C THR A 15 -14.91 32.83 -12.14
N PRO A 16 -15.76 32.09 -11.40
CA PRO A 16 -16.92 32.66 -10.72
C PRO A 16 -16.57 33.16 -9.30
N PRO A 17 -17.23 34.23 -8.81
CA PRO A 17 -16.86 34.91 -7.57
C PRO A 17 -17.36 34.21 -6.29
N GLN A 18 -16.58 34.41 -5.23
CA GLN A 18 -16.82 33.95 -3.86
C GLN A 18 -18.10 34.56 -3.24
N ALA A 19 -18.95 33.70 -2.68
CA ALA A 19 -20.06 34.10 -1.81
C ALA A 19 -19.60 34.11 -0.34
N LYS A 20 -19.90 35.21 0.35
CA LYS A 20 -19.62 35.48 1.75
C LYS A 20 -20.41 34.54 2.68
N GLN A 21 -19.75 34.04 3.72
CA GLN A 21 -20.38 33.44 4.89
C GLN A 21 -20.94 34.56 5.79
N GLU A 22 -22.20 34.46 6.17
CA GLU A 22 -22.82 35.20 7.27
C GLU A 22 -23.00 34.25 8.46
N GLU A 23 -22.36 34.56 9.58
CA GLU A 23 -22.71 34.05 10.91
C GLU A 23 -23.87 34.86 11.48
N PRO A 24 -24.76 34.24 12.27
CA PRO A 24 -25.47 34.97 13.31
C PRO A 24 -25.08 34.47 14.72
N SER A 25 -24.52 35.44 15.44
CA SER A 25 -24.50 35.67 16.88
C SER A 25 -25.50 34.91 17.77
N SER A 26 -24.97 34.36 18.86
CA SER A 26 -25.67 34.00 20.10
C SER A 26 -26.17 35.23 20.89
N PRO A 27 -27.23 35.10 21.71
CA PRO A 27 -27.48 36.03 22.80
C PRO A 27 -27.36 35.41 24.20
N ASP A 28 -27.16 36.34 25.13
CA ASP A 28 -26.82 36.28 26.55
C ASP A 28 -27.67 35.44 27.51
N THR A 29 -26.95 34.79 28.42
CA THR A 29 -26.98 34.86 29.89
C THR A 29 -28.19 35.51 30.60
N GLN A 30 -28.80 34.78 31.55
CA GLN A 30 -29.26 35.32 32.84
C GLN A 30 -29.43 34.19 33.89
N GLU A 31 -28.52 34.16 34.86
CA GLU A 31 -28.65 33.40 36.12
C GLU A 31 -29.24 34.29 37.21
N ALA A 32 -30.17 33.73 37.99
CA ALA A 32 -30.76 34.36 39.17
C ALA A 32 -30.22 33.68 40.44
N SER A 33 -29.76 34.50 41.40
CA SER A 33 -29.40 34.09 42.77
C SER A 33 -30.57 34.38 43.73
N VAL A 34 -30.68 33.61 44.83
CA VAL A 34 -30.94 34.10 46.21
C VAL A 34 -30.52 33.00 47.23
N ALA A 35 -29.85 33.46 48.31
CA ALA A 35 -29.19 32.78 49.44
C ALA A 35 -30.15 32.41 50.60
N PRO A 36 -29.78 32.37 51.92
CA PRO A 36 -28.52 32.12 52.67
C PRO A 36 -28.72 31.16 53.89
N THR A 37 -27.66 30.80 54.64
CA THR A 37 -27.77 30.61 56.11
C THR A 37 -26.45 30.85 56.85
N GLU A 38 -26.60 31.42 58.05
CA GLU A 38 -25.66 32.16 58.88
C GLU A 38 -24.68 31.32 59.73
N THR A 39 -23.58 31.96 60.10
CA THR A 39 -22.62 31.58 61.15
C THR A 39 -22.96 32.33 62.45
N PRO A 40 -22.68 31.79 63.64
CA PRO A 40 -22.46 32.61 64.83
C PRO A 40 -20.98 32.69 65.23
N ALA A 41 -20.60 33.88 65.66
CA ALA A 41 -19.27 34.31 66.08
C ALA A 41 -18.91 33.88 67.52
N VAL A 42 -17.60 33.80 67.80
CA VAL A 42 -17.02 33.80 69.14
C VAL A 42 -15.87 34.82 69.17
N GLU A 43 -15.87 35.67 70.20
CA GLU A 43 -14.94 36.79 70.47
C GLU A 43 -13.51 36.34 70.88
N PRO A 44 -12.50 37.25 70.82
CA PRO A 44 -11.08 36.90 70.81
C PRO A 44 -10.40 36.96 72.20
N GLU A 45 -9.42 36.08 72.43
CA GLU A 45 -8.50 36.15 73.57
C GLU A 45 -7.16 36.86 73.22
N PRO A 46 -6.50 37.51 74.20
CA PRO A 46 -5.38 38.43 73.97
C PRO A 46 -4.06 37.71 73.66
N GLY A 47 -3.30 38.28 72.72
CA GLY A 47 -2.06 37.70 72.19
C GLY A 47 -0.86 37.72 73.16
N PRO A 48 0.08 36.77 73.02
CA PRO A 48 1.36 36.76 73.73
C PRO A 48 2.39 37.76 73.12
N PRO A 49 3.42 38.16 73.88
CA PRO A 49 4.34 39.24 73.54
C PRO A 49 5.30 38.88 72.39
N PRO A 50 5.94 39.88 71.74
CA PRO A 50 6.74 39.65 70.53
C PRO A 50 8.03 38.88 70.85
N LEU A 51 8.29 37.82 70.09
CA LEU A 51 9.55 37.09 70.10
C LEU A 51 10.54 37.73 69.12
N VAL A 52 11.76 37.91 69.62
CA VAL A 52 12.92 38.53 68.96
C VAL A 52 13.28 37.80 67.67
N GLU A 53 13.28 38.52 66.55
CA GLU A 53 13.80 38.02 65.26
C GLU A 53 15.31 37.75 65.37
N LYS A 54 15.71 36.48 65.32
CA LYS A 54 17.04 36.11 64.83
C LYS A 54 16.93 35.94 63.31
N LYS A 55 17.61 36.81 62.57
CA LYS A 55 17.87 36.60 61.13
C LYS A 55 18.78 35.38 60.96
N GLU A 56 18.20 34.24 60.59
CA GLU A 56 18.93 33.18 59.90
C GLU A 56 18.85 33.48 58.40
N GLU A 57 20.01 33.72 57.77
CA GLU A 57 20.13 33.75 56.32
C GLU A 57 19.88 32.35 55.77
N THR A 58 18.68 32.12 55.22
CA THR A 58 18.40 30.93 54.42
C THR A 58 19.01 31.11 53.03
N GLU A 59 20.08 30.37 52.76
CA GLU A 59 20.57 30.10 51.41
C GLU A 59 19.39 29.64 50.50
N PRO A 60 19.25 30.15 49.27
CA PRO A 60 18.16 29.75 48.39
C PRO A 60 18.28 28.26 48.03
N TYR A 61 17.22 27.51 48.27
CA TYR A 61 17.08 26.11 47.87
C TYR A 61 17.31 25.97 46.35
N GLN A 62 18.46 25.43 45.96
CA GLN A 62 18.68 24.95 44.60
C GLN A 62 18.01 23.58 44.47
N ALA A 63 16.97 23.51 43.63
CA ALA A 63 16.40 22.22 43.24
C ALA A 63 17.52 21.32 42.70
N PRO A 64 17.58 20.03 43.10
CA PRO A 64 18.59 19.12 42.57
C PRO A 64 18.49 19.09 41.04
N PRO A 65 19.62 19.01 40.31
CA PRO A 65 19.59 18.93 38.86
C PRO A 65 18.70 17.77 38.45
N THR A 66 17.68 18.04 37.64
CA THR A 66 16.86 16.98 37.06
C THR A 66 17.78 16.07 36.28
N LEU A 67 17.96 14.84 36.77
CA LEU A 67 18.61 13.79 36.00
C LEU A 67 17.91 13.74 34.64
N PRO A 68 18.65 13.76 33.51
CA PRO A 68 18.03 13.63 32.21
C PRO A 68 17.19 12.36 32.24
N VAL A 69 15.90 12.48 31.95
CA VAL A 69 15.04 11.32 31.71
C VAL A 69 15.77 10.51 30.63
N PRO A 70 16.14 9.23 30.88
CA PRO A 70 16.82 8.45 29.88
C PRO A 70 15.90 8.39 28.65
N THR A 71 16.34 8.99 27.55
CA THR A 71 15.66 8.84 26.27
C THR A 71 15.55 7.34 26.01
N PRO A 72 14.33 6.79 25.86
CA PRO A 72 14.17 5.36 25.63
C PRO A 72 15.02 4.98 24.42
N GLU A 73 15.86 3.97 24.59
CA GLU A 73 16.72 3.46 23.53
C GLU A 73 15.82 2.94 22.40
N ILE A 74 15.82 3.64 21.26
CA ILE A 74 14.98 3.27 20.11
C ILE A 74 15.56 2.00 19.50
N LYS A 75 14.96 0.86 19.82
CA LYS A 75 15.38 -0.44 19.28
C LYS A 75 14.99 -0.57 17.80
N PRO A 76 15.90 -1.08 16.95
CA PRO A 76 15.55 -1.43 15.57
C PRO A 76 14.42 -2.48 15.51
N ILE A 77 13.52 -2.31 14.55
CA ILE A 77 12.37 -3.18 14.28
C ILE A 77 12.71 -4.03 13.06
N VAL A 78 12.76 -5.35 13.23
CA VAL A 78 13.02 -6.28 12.12
C VAL A 78 11.85 -6.26 11.15
N TRP A 79 12.14 -5.92 9.90
CA TRP A 79 11.21 -5.91 8.79
C TRP A 79 11.26 -7.20 7.98
N GLU A 80 12.47 -7.70 7.69
CA GLU A 80 12.67 -8.91 6.90
C GLU A 80 13.89 -9.68 7.42
N SER A 81 13.64 -10.93 7.82
CA SER A 81 14.65 -11.88 8.30
C SER A 81 14.75 -13.13 7.43
N PHE A 82 13.97 -13.23 6.34
CA PHE A 82 13.99 -14.34 5.39
C PHE A 82 13.68 -15.74 5.97
N GLU A 83 13.21 -15.82 7.22
CA GLU A 83 12.74 -17.05 7.87
C GLU A 83 11.42 -17.58 7.28
N ARG A 84 10.77 -16.78 6.43
CA ARG A 84 9.51 -17.10 5.75
C ARG A 84 9.69 -16.88 4.25
N PRO A 85 8.78 -17.41 3.41
CA PRO A 85 8.76 -17.07 1.98
C PRO A 85 8.85 -15.55 1.80
N HIS A 86 9.70 -15.12 0.88
CA HIS A 86 9.97 -13.72 0.59
C HIS A 86 9.44 -13.32 -0.79
N TRP A 87 9.21 -12.03 -0.98
CA TRP A 87 8.67 -11.46 -2.22
C TRP A 87 9.59 -10.44 -2.89
N TRP A 88 10.87 -10.48 -2.53
CA TRP A 88 11.91 -9.79 -3.30
C TRP A 88 12.04 -10.41 -4.69
N THR A 89 12.11 -9.55 -5.70
CA THR A 89 12.33 -9.92 -7.10
C THR A 89 13.48 -9.11 -7.68
N VAL A 90 14.02 -9.57 -8.81
CA VAL A 90 15.08 -8.87 -9.55
C VAL A 90 14.45 -7.82 -10.46
N GLU A 91 15.00 -6.61 -10.49
CA GLU A 91 14.62 -5.58 -11.45
C GLU A 91 15.18 -5.94 -12.83
N ALA A 92 14.29 -6.31 -13.76
CA ALA A 92 14.67 -6.79 -15.09
C ALA A 92 15.29 -5.70 -15.98
N ALA A 93 15.07 -4.41 -15.67
CA ALA A 93 15.69 -3.30 -16.38
C ALA A 93 17.20 -3.15 -16.10
N ASP A 94 17.69 -3.72 -14.99
CA ASP A 94 19.08 -3.66 -14.54
C ASP A 94 19.86 -4.95 -14.84
N GLY A 95 21.05 -5.07 -14.27
CA GLY A 95 21.89 -6.26 -14.37
C GLY A 95 21.20 -7.50 -13.80
N PRO A 96 21.35 -8.66 -14.46
CA PRO A 96 20.70 -9.89 -14.03
C PRO A 96 21.23 -10.37 -12.68
N ALA A 97 20.34 -10.91 -11.86
CA ALA A 97 20.67 -11.57 -10.60
C ALA A 97 19.79 -12.81 -10.40
N LYS A 98 20.15 -13.64 -9.42
CA LYS A 98 19.32 -14.74 -8.92
C LYS A 98 19.20 -14.65 -7.42
N LEU A 99 17.99 -14.87 -6.92
CA LEU A 99 17.68 -14.82 -5.49
C LEU A 99 17.48 -16.23 -4.95
N ARG A 100 18.04 -16.50 -3.78
CA ARG A 100 17.84 -17.77 -3.08
C ARG A 100 17.97 -17.58 -1.58
N VAL A 101 17.02 -18.09 -0.82
CA VAL A 101 17.16 -18.21 0.63
C VAL A 101 18.11 -19.36 0.96
N VAL A 102 19.10 -19.10 1.79
CA VAL A 102 20.15 -20.05 2.20
C VAL A 102 20.46 -19.88 3.69
N PRO A 103 20.98 -20.92 4.37
CA PRO A 103 21.39 -20.78 5.77
C PRO A 103 22.76 -20.08 5.94
N ASP A 104 23.56 -20.02 4.87
CA ASP A 104 24.87 -19.41 4.91
C ASP A 104 24.76 -17.90 5.20
N HIS A 105 25.61 -17.42 6.12
CA HIS A 105 25.70 -16.02 6.51
C HIS A 105 24.41 -15.41 7.08
N ALA A 106 23.50 -16.24 7.61
CA ALA A 106 22.41 -15.77 8.46
C ALA A 106 22.98 -15.05 9.69
N THR A 107 22.37 -13.93 10.00
CA THR A 107 22.75 -12.97 11.03
C THR A 107 21.72 -12.87 12.14
N ASP A 108 20.45 -13.14 11.79
CA ASP A 108 19.33 -13.38 12.67
C ASP A 108 18.66 -14.69 12.23
N GLY A 109 18.19 -15.51 13.16
CA GLY A 109 17.57 -16.80 12.82
C GLY A 109 18.51 -17.79 12.12
N LYS A 110 18.04 -18.38 11.02
CA LYS A 110 18.64 -19.50 10.28
C LYS A 110 18.70 -19.26 8.76
N ALA A 111 18.20 -18.15 8.25
CA ALA A 111 18.07 -17.88 6.84
C ALA A 111 18.60 -16.50 6.45
N ALA A 112 19.20 -16.40 5.27
CA ALA A 112 19.61 -15.16 4.63
C ALA A 112 19.22 -15.20 3.15
N LEU A 113 18.99 -14.03 2.56
CA LEU A 113 18.77 -13.90 1.12
C LEU A 113 20.11 -13.78 0.39
N LYS A 114 20.50 -14.83 -0.33
CA LYS A 114 21.62 -14.77 -1.28
C LYS A 114 21.18 -14.11 -2.57
N VAL A 115 21.84 -13.01 -2.92
CA VAL A 115 21.73 -12.34 -4.21
C VAL A 115 22.97 -12.72 -5.03
N TYR A 116 22.79 -13.62 -6.00
CA TYR A 116 23.85 -13.99 -6.93
C TYR A 116 23.83 -13.03 -8.13
N ILE A 117 24.82 -12.14 -8.19
CA ILE A 117 24.93 -11.16 -9.25
C ILE A 117 25.59 -11.81 -10.46
N ILE A 118 24.90 -11.72 -11.60
CA ILE A 118 25.37 -12.30 -12.87
C ILE A 118 26.04 -11.18 -13.66
N PRO A 119 27.30 -11.36 -14.09
CA PRO A 119 28.00 -10.33 -14.84
C PRO A 119 27.26 -9.94 -16.10
N SER A 120 27.20 -8.65 -16.34
CA SER A 120 26.61 -8.08 -17.53
C SER A 120 27.28 -6.76 -17.88
N HIS A 121 26.91 -6.20 -19.02
CA HIS A 121 27.31 -4.84 -19.41
C HIS A 121 26.60 -3.75 -18.57
N ARG A 122 25.65 -4.11 -17.70
CA ARG A 122 24.96 -3.17 -16.82
C ARG A 122 25.81 -2.93 -15.57
N ALA A 123 25.87 -1.68 -15.12
CA ALA A 123 26.71 -1.24 -14.01
C ALA A 123 26.15 -1.58 -12.60
N LYS A 124 24.95 -2.16 -12.52
CA LYS A 124 24.26 -2.45 -11.27
C LYS A 124 23.31 -3.63 -11.41
N ALA A 125 23.11 -4.36 -10.32
CA ALA A 125 22.00 -5.28 -10.14
C ALA A 125 21.08 -4.72 -9.05
N GLN A 126 19.78 -4.85 -9.24
CA GLN A 126 18.79 -4.31 -8.30
C GLN A 126 17.78 -5.40 -7.94
N ILE A 127 17.49 -5.50 -6.65
CA ILE A 127 16.35 -6.27 -6.15
C ILE A 127 15.32 -5.30 -5.60
N ARG A 128 14.05 -5.66 -5.69
CA ARG A 128 12.93 -4.83 -5.24
C ARG A 128 11.85 -5.67 -4.58
N ARG A 129 11.09 -5.03 -3.71
CA ARG A 129 9.83 -5.53 -3.16
C ARG A 129 8.80 -4.42 -3.29
N GLU A 130 7.67 -4.73 -3.90
CA GLU A 130 6.52 -3.81 -3.88
C GLU A 130 5.84 -3.88 -2.52
N VAL A 131 5.44 -2.73 -1.98
CA VAL A 131 4.97 -2.60 -0.60
C VAL A 131 3.94 -1.49 -0.48
N ARG A 132 3.33 -1.33 0.68
CA ARG A 132 2.66 -0.08 1.07
C ARG A 132 2.96 0.28 2.52
N LEU A 133 4.11 0.92 2.74
CA LEU A 133 4.65 1.25 4.05
C LEU A 133 4.41 2.72 4.41
N ASP A 134 4.22 2.98 5.70
CA ASP A 134 4.31 4.30 6.29
C ASP A 134 5.66 4.44 6.99
N LEU A 135 6.58 5.19 6.38
CA LEU A 135 7.91 5.49 6.90
C LEU A 135 8.01 6.92 7.45
N SER A 136 6.89 7.62 7.66
CA SER A 136 6.91 9.03 8.09
C SER A 136 7.65 9.24 9.42
N GLU A 137 7.48 8.28 10.34
CA GLU A 137 8.08 8.24 11.67
C GLU A 137 9.34 7.34 11.76
N MET A 138 9.79 6.78 10.62
CA MET A 138 11.03 5.99 10.54
C MET A 138 12.20 6.90 10.18
N SER A 139 13.27 6.78 10.97
CA SER A 139 14.49 7.60 10.84
C SER A 139 15.62 6.87 10.09
N LYS A 140 15.70 5.54 10.19
CA LYS A 140 16.77 4.77 9.54
C LYS A 140 16.23 3.47 8.96
N PHE A 141 16.85 3.05 7.86
CA PHE A 141 16.79 1.69 7.36
C PHE A 141 18.17 1.05 7.50
N MET A 142 18.21 -0.18 8.03
CA MET A 142 19.44 -0.90 8.31
C MET A 142 19.36 -2.32 7.75
N LEU A 143 20.50 -2.91 7.41
CA LEU A 143 20.59 -4.32 7.05
C LEU A 143 21.97 -4.88 7.35
N ASP A 144 22.04 -6.18 7.54
CA ASP A 144 23.31 -6.90 7.58
C ASP A 144 23.63 -7.43 6.18
N VAL A 145 24.90 -7.29 5.77
CA VAL A 145 25.38 -7.74 4.47
C VAL A 145 26.68 -8.52 4.61
N PHE A 146 26.70 -9.77 4.15
CA PHE A 146 27.95 -10.46 3.87
C PHE A 146 28.29 -10.30 2.39
N ALA A 147 29.42 -9.66 2.08
CA ALA A 147 29.90 -9.48 0.71
C ALA A 147 30.98 -10.51 0.37
N ALA A 148 30.68 -11.44 -0.56
CA ALA A 148 31.66 -12.41 -1.06
C ALA A 148 32.55 -11.84 -2.19
N ILE A 149 32.43 -10.54 -2.47
CA ILE A 149 33.10 -9.81 -3.54
C ILE A 149 33.73 -8.53 -3.00
N ASP A 150 34.80 -8.10 -3.68
CA ASP A 150 35.52 -6.88 -3.37
C ASP A 150 34.95 -5.68 -4.13
N GLY A 151 34.97 -4.51 -3.49
CA GLY A 151 34.58 -3.25 -4.12
C GLY A 151 33.08 -3.12 -4.43
N ALA A 152 32.23 -3.94 -3.80
CA ALA A 152 30.79 -3.79 -3.89
C ALA A 152 30.30 -2.58 -3.10
N SER A 153 29.16 -2.04 -3.49
CA SER A 153 28.40 -1.09 -2.68
C SER A 153 26.91 -1.37 -2.79
N VAL A 154 26.17 -0.94 -1.78
CA VAL A 154 24.72 -1.05 -1.73
C VAL A 154 24.10 0.33 -1.53
N ALA A 155 23.04 0.63 -2.27
CA ALA A 155 22.18 1.79 -2.04
C ALA A 155 20.73 1.34 -1.77
N LEU A 156 20.01 2.16 -1.01
CA LEU A 156 18.59 2.04 -0.76
C LEU A 156 17.83 2.85 -1.80
N GLY A 157 16.89 2.23 -2.51
CA GLY A 157 15.94 2.91 -3.38
C GLY A 157 14.54 2.86 -2.79
N LEU A 158 13.82 3.99 -2.80
CA LEU A 158 12.43 4.08 -2.37
C LEU A 158 11.59 4.73 -3.47
N TYR A 159 10.39 4.20 -3.70
CA TYR A 159 9.36 4.90 -4.46
C TYR A 159 8.25 5.31 -3.51
N THR A 160 7.84 6.57 -3.53
CA THR A 160 6.75 7.12 -2.69
C THR A 160 5.57 7.62 -3.53
N ALA A 161 4.43 7.91 -2.89
CA ALA A 161 3.28 8.54 -3.53
C ALA A 161 3.63 9.94 -4.09
N GLY A 162 3.01 10.36 -5.20
CA GLY A 162 3.27 11.68 -5.83
C GLY A 162 4.03 11.69 -7.17
N GLY A 163 4.40 10.52 -7.71
CA GLY A 163 4.60 10.27 -9.14
C GLY A 163 6.04 10.42 -9.56
N ALA A 164 6.68 9.29 -9.87
CA ALA A 164 8.10 9.21 -10.22
C ALA A 164 9.08 9.71 -9.14
N ALA A 165 8.64 9.88 -7.88
CA ALA A 165 9.52 10.21 -6.77
C ALA A 165 10.32 8.98 -6.35
N TYR A 166 11.25 8.59 -7.22
CA TYR A 166 12.30 7.65 -6.93
C TYR A 166 13.36 8.35 -6.09
N TYR A 167 13.68 7.81 -4.93
CA TYR A 167 14.75 8.29 -4.07
C TYR A 167 15.80 7.19 -3.96
N GLU A 168 17.00 7.44 -4.45
CA GLU A 168 18.13 6.54 -4.25
C GLU A 168 19.12 7.18 -3.28
N SER A 169 19.47 6.48 -2.21
CA SER A 169 20.49 6.93 -1.27
C SER A 169 21.87 6.94 -1.93
N LYS A 170 22.78 7.72 -1.34
CA LYS A 170 24.20 7.55 -1.64
C LYS A 170 24.64 6.11 -1.32
N PRO A 171 25.36 5.42 -2.24
CA PRO A 171 25.80 4.06 -1.98
C PRO A 171 26.77 3.98 -0.81
N VAL A 172 26.61 2.95 0.02
CA VAL A 172 27.54 2.59 1.07
C VAL A 172 28.47 1.50 0.54
N SER A 173 29.78 1.75 0.58
CA SER A 173 30.80 0.77 0.21
C SER A 173 30.79 -0.41 1.18
N LEU A 174 30.90 -1.62 0.65
CA LEU A 174 30.96 -2.85 1.43
C LEU A 174 32.40 -3.36 1.45
N LEU A 175 32.84 -3.77 2.64
CA LEU A 175 34.06 -4.55 2.80
C LEU A 175 33.77 -6.01 2.41
N ARG A 176 34.77 -6.71 1.90
CA ARG A 176 34.69 -8.16 1.75
C ARG A 176 34.47 -8.79 3.14
N GLY A 177 33.51 -9.71 3.24
CA GLY A 177 33.11 -10.33 4.50
C GLY A 177 31.90 -9.66 5.15
N ASP A 178 31.83 -9.71 6.48
CA ASP A 178 30.70 -9.20 7.25
C ASP A 178 30.66 -7.66 7.29
N ASN A 179 29.50 -7.10 6.96
CA ASN A 179 29.15 -5.70 7.15
C ASN A 179 27.86 -5.66 7.98
N ARG A 180 27.98 -5.32 9.26
CA ARG A 180 26.84 -5.24 10.18
C ARG A 180 26.29 -3.82 10.20
N ASP A 181 24.98 -3.69 10.39
CA ASP A 181 24.33 -2.39 10.58
C ASP A 181 24.59 -1.40 9.43
N VAL A 182 24.63 -1.87 8.18
CA VAL A 182 24.73 -0.98 7.03
C VAL A 182 23.52 -0.06 7.05
N THR A 183 23.75 1.24 7.23
CA THR A 183 22.69 2.18 7.65
C THR A 183 22.43 3.23 6.58
N PHE A 184 21.14 3.49 6.36
CA PHE A 184 20.64 4.60 5.55
C PHE A 184 19.76 5.49 6.42
N ASP A 185 20.19 6.72 6.63
CA ASP A 185 19.44 7.73 7.36
C ASP A 185 18.36 8.32 6.42
N LEU A 186 17.10 8.22 6.83
CA LEU A 186 15.92 8.63 6.07
C LEU A 186 15.55 10.10 6.29
N ASP A 187 16.08 10.75 7.34
CA ASP A 187 15.76 12.12 7.75
C ASP A 187 16.70 13.17 7.14
N VAL A 188 17.73 12.74 6.41
CA VAL A 188 18.76 13.62 5.84
C VAL A 188 18.62 13.76 4.31
N PRO A 189 19.02 14.91 3.73
CA PRO A 189 19.01 15.14 2.29
C PRO A 189 20.18 14.42 1.60
N ASN A 190 20.18 13.08 1.63
CA ASN A 190 21.25 12.24 1.06
C ASN A 190 20.71 11.25 0.01
N PHE A 191 19.57 11.60 -0.59
CA PHE A 191 18.95 10.87 -1.69
C PHE A 191 19.00 11.69 -2.97
N LYS A 192 18.93 11.01 -4.11
CA LYS A 192 18.74 11.63 -5.43
C LYS A 192 17.40 11.19 -6.01
N THR A 193 16.75 12.08 -6.75
CA THR A 193 15.64 11.77 -7.68
C THR A 193 16.08 11.82 -9.14
N GLY A 194 17.35 12.18 -9.35
CA GLY A 194 18.05 12.49 -10.59
C GLY A 194 19.20 13.42 -10.22
N GLY A 195 20.36 13.34 -10.87
CA GLY A 195 21.50 14.18 -10.50
C GLY A 195 22.16 13.80 -9.15
N GLY A 196 22.41 14.80 -8.30
CA GLY A 196 23.17 14.68 -7.03
C GLY A 196 22.36 14.17 -5.83
N TYR A 197 23.05 13.89 -4.71
CA TYR A 197 22.44 13.39 -3.46
C TYR A 197 22.18 14.54 -2.49
N ASP A 198 21.10 15.27 -2.70
CA ASP A 198 20.73 16.48 -1.94
C ASP A 198 19.22 16.55 -1.62
N GLN A 199 18.48 15.46 -1.85
CA GLN A 199 17.03 15.39 -1.68
C GLN A 199 16.65 14.71 -0.37
N LEU A 200 15.68 15.30 0.32
CA LEU A 200 14.87 14.61 1.35
C LEU A 200 13.83 13.73 0.67
N ILE A 201 13.54 12.58 1.28
CA ILE A 201 12.43 11.72 0.85
C ILE A 201 11.12 12.42 1.18
N LYS A 202 10.26 12.62 0.17
CA LYS A 202 8.91 13.16 0.35
C LYS A 202 7.88 12.04 0.34
N ALA A 203 6.72 12.29 0.94
CA ALA A 203 5.60 11.34 1.02
C ALA A 203 5.99 9.99 1.66
N ARG A 204 6.77 10.02 2.74
CA ARG A 204 7.23 8.81 3.44
C ARG A 204 6.07 8.00 4.01
N GLU A 205 4.92 8.61 4.24
CA GLU A 205 3.68 8.00 4.68
C GLU A 205 3.03 7.01 3.68
N ASP A 206 3.47 7.00 2.42
CA ASP A 206 3.01 6.07 1.39
C ASP A 206 4.17 5.62 0.48
N VAL A 207 5.08 4.82 1.04
CA VAL A 207 6.18 4.17 0.32
C VAL A 207 5.65 2.91 -0.36
N ARG A 208 5.83 2.84 -1.68
CA ARG A 208 5.23 1.82 -2.56
C ARG A 208 6.21 0.75 -3.05
N ARG A 209 7.51 1.02 -2.96
CA ARG A 209 8.57 0.06 -3.31
C ARG A 209 9.83 0.32 -2.52
N VAL A 210 10.46 -0.76 -2.05
CA VAL A 210 11.81 -0.74 -1.50
C VAL A 210 12.73 -1.50 -2.45
N CYS A 211 13.88 -0.90 -2.75
CA CYS A 211 14.91 -1.46 -3.63
C CYS A 211 16.26 -1.51 -2.90
N LEU A 212 17.04 -2.55 -3.17
CA LEU A 212 18.46 -2.60 -2.83
C LEU A 212 19.26 -2.69 -4.12
N ILE A 213 20.11 -1.69 -4.34
CA ILE A 213 20.88 -1.52 -5.57
C ILE A 213 22.33 -1.86 -5.28
N PHE A 214 22.80 -2.96 -5.86
CA PHE A 214 24.18 -3.41 -5.76
C PHE A 214 24.97 -2.92 -6.96
N ARG A 215 26.07 -2.21 -6.70
CA ARG A 215 27.03 -1.80 -7.72
C ARG A 215 28.32 -2.55 -7.51
N GLU A 216 28.82 -3.14 -8.60
CA GLU A 216 30.03 -3.93 -8.62
C GLU A 216 31.01 -3.34 -9.64
N GLN A 217 32.24 -3.05 -9.21
CA GLN A 217 33.32 -2.72 -10.14
C GLN A 217 33.93 -4.02 -10.67
N GLY A 218 33.30 -4.61 -11.70
CA GLY A 218 33.96 -5.56 -12.61
C GLY A 218 34.14 -7.01 -12.15
N ASN A 219 33.53 -7.46 -11.04
CA ASN A 219 33.70 -8.83 -10.52
C ASN A 219 32.39 -9.60 -10.42
N ARG A 220 32.39 -10.92 -10.71
CA ARG A 220 31.24 -11.80 -10.41
C ARG A 220 31.15 -12.08 -8.92
N GLY A 221 29.95 -12.17 -8.36
CA GLY A 221 29.77 -12.92 -7.12
C GLY A 221 28.43 -12.71 -6.41
N ALA A 222 28.45 -12.83 -5.10
CA ALA A 222 27.24 -12.84 -4.29
C ALA A 222 27.35 -11.92 -3.08
N VAL A 223 26.21 -11.35 -2.72
CA VAL A 223 25.99 -10.73 -1.42
C VAL A 223 24.88 -11.50 -0.72
N PHE A 224 24.96 -11.58 0.60
CA PHE A 224 23.96 -12.22 1.45
C PHE A 224 23.37 -11.13 2.32
N LEU A 225 22.05 -11.02 2.32
CA LEU A 225 21.31 -9.99 3.02
C LEU A 225 20.51 -10.65 4.11
N ASP A 226 20.51 -10.05 5.28
CA ASP A 226 19.68 -10.53 6.38
C ASP A 226 19.40 -9.40 7.38
N ASN A 227 18.39 -9.63 8.22
CA ASN A 227 18.01 -8.78 9.33
C ASN A 227 17.80 -7.33 8.86
N LEU A 228 16.93 -7.12 7.86
CA LEU A 228 16.58 -5.78 7.41
C LEU A 228 15.69 -5.14 8.48
N ARG A 229 16.02 -3.93 8.91
CA ARG A 229 15.43 -3.27 10.07
C ARG A 229 15.07 -1.82 9.75
N PHE A 230 14.06 -1.30 10.43
CA PHE A 230 13.82 0.14 10.54
C PHE A 230 14.05 0.63 11.97
N VAL A 231 14.52 1.87 12.11
CA VAL A 231 14.67 2.55 13.41
C VAL A 231 13.74 3.75 13.43
N GLY A 232 12.85 3.81 14.41
CA GLY A 232 11.86 4.88 14.52
C GLY A 232 10.74 4.51 15.48
N MET A 233 9.69 5.31 15.45
CA MET A 233 8.48 5.11 16.25
C MET A 233 7.28 4.81 15.34
N PRO A 234 6.28 4.04 15.78
CA PRO A 234 6.27 3.24 17.01
C PRO A 234 7.11 1.97 16.89
N HIS A 235 7.71 1.52 18.00
CA HIS A 235 8.51 0.29 18.10
C HIS A 235 7.78 -0.99 17.71
N GLU A 236 6.44 -0.96 17.71
CA GLU A 236 5.63 -2.04 17.20
C GLU A 236 4.49 -1.49 16.37
N GLY A 237 4.22 -2.20 15.27
CA GLY A 237 3.01 -1.98 14.52
C GLY A 237 2.96 -0.72 13.67
N TRP A 238 4.10 -0.11 13.39
CA TRP A 238 4.20 1.01 12.45
C TRP A 238 3.74 0.62 11.02
N GLU A 239 3.81 -0.67 10.66
CA GLU A 239 3.22 -1.21 9.43
C GLU A 239 1.72 -1.56 9.56
N LYS A 240 1.05 -1.24 10.68
CA LYS A 240 -0.33 -1.67 10.96
C LYS A 240 -1.34 -0.63 10.50
N ARG A 241 -1.57 -0.55 9.19
CA ARG A 241 -2.80 0.08 8.68
C ARG A 241 -3.85 -0.97 8.38
N GLU A 242 -4.87 -1.02 9.22
CA GLU A 242 -6.10 -1.76 8.90
C GLU A 242 -6.71 -1.21 7.60
N PRO A 243 -7.41 -2.04 6.83
CA PRO A 243 -8.00 -1.56 5.59
C PRO A 243 -9.05 -0.49 5.86
N ARG A 244 -9.10 0.51 4.98
CA ARG A 244 -10.16 1.53 4.90
C ARG A 244 -10.58 1.64 3.45
N ILE A 245 -11.83 1.24 3.16
CA ILE A 245 -12.40 1.36 1.82
C ILE A 245 -12.67 2.85 1.54
N LEU A 246 -12.08 3.37 0.47
CA LEU A 246 -12.24 4.76 0.02
C LEU A 246 -13.43 4.87 -0.94
N SER A 247 -13.55 3.93 -1.89
CA SER A 247 -14.69 3.85 -2.80
C SER A 247 -14.88 2.44 -3.35
N VAL A 248 -16.12 2.13 -3.71
CA VAL A 248 -16.47 0.95 -4.51
C VAL A 248 -17.39 1.45 -5.63
N THR A 249 -16.96 1.30 -6.88
CA THR A 249 -17.65 1.84 -8.04
C THR A 249 -17.94 0.73 -9.05
N ALA A 250 -19.21 0.47 -9.31
CA ALA A 250 -19.61 -0.41 -10.40
C ALA A 250 -19.42 0.28 -11.76
N ASN A 251 -18.98 -0.47 -12.76
CA ASN A 251 -18.86 0.01 -14.13
C ASN A 251 -20.21 0.42 -14.77
N ALA A 252 -21.31 -0.15 -14.29
CA ALA A 252 -22.66 0.19 -14.72
C ALA A 252 -23.68 -0.03 -13.59
N PRO A 253 -24.74 0.80 -13.50
CA PRO A 253 -25.86 0.57 -12.57
C PRO A 253 -26.82 -0.54 -13.04
N VAL A 254 -26.72 -0.92 -14.31
CA VAL A 254 -27.55 -1.95 -14.96
C VAL A 254 -26.64 -2.83 -15.81
N VAL A 255 -26.79 -4.15 -15.66
CA VAL A 255 -26.16 -5.16 -16.53
C VAL A 255 -27.20 -6.16 -17.00
N HIS A 256 -26.92 -6.90 -18.07
CA HIS A 256 -27.80 -8.00 -18.47
C HIS A 256 -27.39 -9.29 -17.75
N LYS A 257 -28.34 -10.21 -17.64
CA LYS A 257 -28.13 -11.56 -17.14
C LYS A 257 -27.01 -12.23 -17.94
N TYR A 258 -26.08 -12.85 -17.21
CA TYR A 258 -24.82 -13.45 -17.68
C TYR A 258 -23.74 -12.50 -18.18
N ASP A 259 -24.03 -11.21 -18.32
CA ASP A 259 -22.99 -10.20 -18.60
C ASP A 259 -22.19 -9.90 -17.33
N ARG A 260 -21.05 -9.24 -17.51
CA ARG A 260 -20.16 -8.88 -16.41
C ARG A 260 -20.55 -7.55 -15.76
N ILE A 261 -20.71 -7.56 -14.44
CA ILE A 261 -20.51 -6.37 -13.61
C ILE A 261 -19.07 -6.38 -13.08
N GLU A 262 -18.45 -5.22 -13.08
CA GLU A 262 -17.10 -4.99 -12.59
C GLU A 262 -17.10 -3.90 -11.54
N LEU A 263 -16.52 -4.19 -10.37
CA LEU A 263 -16.39 -3.25 -9.26
C LEU A 263 -14.93 -2.81 -9.16
N ASP A 264 -14.69 -1.50 -9.30
CA ASP A 264 -13.41 -0.87 -8.97
C ASP A 264 -13.40 -0.56 -7.46
N VAL A 265 -12.42 -1.13 -6.74
CA VAL A 265 -12.33 -1.03 -5.29
C VAL A 265 -11.09 -0.24 -4.91
N LYS A 266 -11.29 0.97 -4.41
CA LYS A 266 -10.20 1.82 -3.89
C LYS A 266 -10.19 1.73 -2.38
N PHE A 267 -9.01 1.48 -1.82
CA PHE A 267 -8.82 1.39 -0.38
C PHE A 267 -7.40 1.81 0.02
N ASP A 268 -7.27 2.13 1.29
CA ASP A 268 -6.02 2.37 1.98
C ASP A 268 -5.78 1.23 2.96
N ALA A 269 -4.58 0.65 2.96
CA ALA A 269 -4.18 -0.47 3.81
C ALA A 269 -2.68 -0.70 3.67
N THR A 270 -2.06 -1.30 4.68
CA THR A 270 -0.70 -1.84 4.55
C THR A 270 -0.75 -3.31 4.16
N TYR A 271 0.05 -3.65 3.16
CA TYR A 271 0.29 -5.00 2.67
C TYR A 271 1.60 -5.03 1.88
N ALA A 272 2.24 -6.19 1.85
CA ALA A 272 3.57 -6.37 1.24
C ALA A 272 3.57 -7.27 -0.01
N ASP A 273 2.43 -7.85 -0.36
CA ASP A 273 2.25 -8.63 -1.59
C ASP A 273 0.80 -8.49 -2.09
N TYR A 274 0.63 -8.02 -3.32
CA TYR A 274 -0.68 -7.88 -3.98
C TYR A 274 -1.32 -9.23 -4.31
N PHE A 275 -0.53 -10.30 -4.45
CA PHE A 275 -1.01 -11.59 -4.95
C PHE A 275 -1.24 -12.62 -3.83
N ASN A 276 -0.94 -12.28 -2.58
CA ASN A 276 -1.16 -13.15 -1.43
C ASN A 276 -2.44 -12.76 -0.67
N PRO A 277 -3.51 -13.60 -0.73
CA PRO A 277 -4.74 -13.34 0.00
C PRO A 277 -4.61 -13.41 1.53
N GLY A 278 -3.47 -13.87 2.06
CA GLY A 278 -3.12 -13.78 3.48
C GLY A 278 -2.63 -12.39 3.90
N GLU A 279 -2.05 -11.61 2.99
CA GLU A 279 -1.61 -10.23 3.25
C GLU A 279 -2.72 -9.23 2.90
N ILE A 280 -3.38 -9.38 1.75
CA ILE A 280 -4.52 -8.55 1.36
C ILE A 280 -5.59 -9.38 0.64
N ASN A 281 -6.80 -9.42 1.20
CA ASN A 281 -7.94 -10.13 0.64
C ASN A 281 -9.07 -9.15 0.34
N ILE A 282 -9.50 -9.14 -0.91
CA ILE A 282 -10.64 -8.35 -1.37
C ILE A 282 -11.73 -9.34 -1.78
N ARG A 283 -12.95 -9.12 -1.32
CA ARG A 283 -14.10 -9.94 -1.71
C ARG A 283 -15.36 -9.10 -1.77
N ALA A 284 -16.29 -9.51 -2.64
CA ALA A 284 -17.66 -9.04 -2.61
C ALA A 284 -18.59 -10.21 -2.34
N THR A 285 -19.65 -9.91 -1.61
CA THR A 285 -20.79 -10.82 -1.47
C THR A 285 -21.96 -10.21 -2.22
N PHE A 286 -22.51 -10.97 -3.14
CA PHE A 286 -23.67 -10.62 -3.96
C PHE A 286 -24.89 -11.38 -3.46
N LEU A 287 -26.00 -10.67 -3.24
CA LEU A 287 -27.29 -11.24 -2.87
C LEU A 287 -28.23 -11.10 -4.07
N ALA A 288 -28.72 -12.24 -4.55
CA ALA A 288 -29.68 -12.31 -5.63
C ALA A 288 -31.08 -11.87 -5.17
N PRO A 289 -31.98 -11.50 -6.10
CA PRO A 289 -33.36 -11.12 -5.78
C PRO A 289 -34.16 -12.14 -4.97
N ASN A 290 -33.78 -13.42 -5.02
CA ASN A 290 -34.43 -14.50 -4.27
C ASN A 290 -33.73 -14.84 -2.94
N GLY A 291 -32.67 -14.10 -2.56
CA GLY A 291 -31.89 -14.34 -1.36
C GLY A 291 -30.67 -15.26 -1.52
N ASP A 292 -30.40 -15.81 -2.71
CA ASP A 292 -29.18 -16.60 -2.93
C ASP A 292 -27.93 -15.73 -2.76
N ARG A 293 -26.90 -16.27 -2.10
CA ARG A 293 -25.66 -15.56 -1.79
C ARG A 293 -24.49 -16.11 -2.59
N PHE A 294 -23.72 -15.22 -3.21
CA PHE A 294 -22.53 -15.55 -3.98
C PHE A 294 -21.34 -14.74 -3.48
N THR A 295 -20.14 -15.31 -3.54
CA THR A 295 -18.89 -14.60 -3.22
C THR A 295 -17.99 -14.56 -4.44
N ALA A 296 -17.50 -13.38 -4.78
CA ALA A 296 -16.45 -13.19 -5.77
C ALA A 296 -15.24 -12.53 -5.10
N TYR A 297 -14.05 -12.99 -5.45
CA TYR A 297 -12.79 -12.42 -4.94
C TYR A 297 -12.28 -11.35 -5.89
N GLY A 298 -11.68 -10.31 -5.31
CA GLY A 298 -10.97 -9.28 -6.05
C GLY A 298 -9.58 -9.74 -6.44
N PHE A 299 -9.02 -9.07 -7.45
CA PHE A 299 -7.67 -9.32 -7.94
C PHE A 299 -7.03 -8.00 -8.37
N LEU A 300 -5.70 -7.97 -8.35
CA LEU A 300 -4.94 -6.87 -8.96
C LEU A 300 -5.07 -7.00 -10.47
N ALA A 301 -5.81 -6.08 -11.08
CA ALA A 301 -6.10 -6.10 -12.51
C ALA A 301 -5.00 -5.44 -13.33
N ASP A 302 -4.50 -4.32 -12.85
CA ASP A 302 -3.46 -3.54 -13.52
C ASP A 302 -2.80 -2.55 -12.54
N PHE A 303 -1.80 -1.82 -13.02
CA PHE A 303 -1.31 -0.61 -12.40
C PHE A 303 -1.72 0.60 -13.25
N VAL A 304 -2.58 1.47 -12.69
CA VAL A 304 -3.07 2.65 -13.40
C VAL A 304 -2.30 3.90 -12.94
N THR A 305 -1.81 4.68 -13.89
CA THR A 305 -1.14 5.95 -13.59
C THR A 305 -2.15 6.96 -13.06
N GLY A 306 -2.00 7.35 -11.79
CA GLY A 306 -2.78 8.38 -11.14
C GLY A 306 -2.50 9.78 -11.68
N PRO A 307 -3.30 10.80 -11.28
CA PRO A 307 -3.11 12.19 -11.70
C PRO A 307 -1.74 12.77 -11.32
N ASP A 308 -1.13 12.21 -10.27
CA ASP A 308 0.20 12.54 -9.80
C ASP A 308 1.30 11.90 -10.66
N GLY A 309 0.98 10.97 -11.55
CA GLY A 309 1.95 10.21 -12.34
C GLY A 309 2.43 8.93 -11.65
N VAL A 310 1.84 8.52 -10.51
CA VAL A 310 2.18 7.24 -9.89
C VAL A 310 1.27 6.13 -10.39
N GLU A 311 1.86 5.01 -10.77
CA GLU A 311 1.15 3.74 -10.87
C GLU A 311 0.51 3.35 -9.53
N GLN A 312 -0.81 3.13 -9.54
CA GLN A 312 -1.58 2.64 -8.41
C GLN A 312 -2.18 1.29 -8.75
N PRO A 313 -2.20 0.34 -7.80
CA PRO A 313 -2.82 -0.95 -8.02
C PRO A 313 -4.32 -0.75 -8.27
N GLN A 314 -4.79 -1.20 -9.43
CA GLN A 314 -6.21 -1.26 -9.73
C GLN A 314 -6.75 -2.60 -9.27
N TRP A 315 -7.62 -2.57 -8.26
CA TRP A 315 -8.27 -3.76 -7.73
C TRP A 315 -9.68 -3.88 -8.27
N LEU A 316 -9.95 -4.99 -8.95
CA LEU A 316 -11.25 -5.25 -9.55
C LEU A 316 -11.90 -6.48 -8.93
N ILE A 317 -13.22 -6.45 -8.79
CA ILE A 317 -14.04 -7.64 -8.54
C ILE A 317 -14.96 -7.81 -9.74
N ARG A 318 -14.99 -9.00 -10.35
CA ARG A 318 -15.85 -9.31 -11.48
C ARG A 318 -16.89 -10.34 -11.08
N PHE A 319 -18.14 -10.10 -11.45
CA PHE A 319 -19.26 -11.00 -11.20
C PHE A 319 -20.20 -11.02 -12.41
N ALA A 320 -20.92 -12.12 -12.61
CA ALA A 320 -21.92 -12.26 -13.66
C ALA A 320 -23.26 -12.73 -13.05
N PRO A 321 -24.28 -11.87 -12.95
CA PRO A 321 -25.56 -12.23 -12.34
C PRO A 321 -26.32 -13.22 -13.22
N THR A 322 -26.90 -14.24 -12.60
CA THR A 322 -27.63 -15.32 -13.31
C THR A 322 -29.15 -15.18 -13.22
N ARG A 323 -29.64 -14.14 -12.56
CA ARG A 323 -31.06 -13.92 -12.28
C ARG A 323 -31.43 -12.45 -12.50
N VAL A 324 -32.53 -12.21 -13.19
CA VAL A 324 -33.09 -10.86 -13.40
C VAL A 324 -33.69 -10.32 -12.10
N GLY A 325 -33.53 -9.03 -11.90
CA GLY A 325 -34.01 -8.30 -10.74
C GLY A 325 -32.91 -7.48 -10.08
N ARG A 326 -33.24 -6.89 -8.93
CA ARG A 326 -32.32 -6.05 -8.16
C ARG A 326 -31.37 -6.91 -7.33
N TRP A 327 -30.08 -6.74 -7.55
CA TRP A 327 -29.03 -7.37 -6.76
C TRP A 327 -28.49 -6.40 -5.73
N GLU A 328 -28.12 -6.93 -4.58
CA GLU A 328 -27.36 -6.21 -3.55
C GLU A 328 -25.93 -6.75 -3.52
N TYR A 329 -24.95 -5.88 -3.29
CA TYR A 329 -23.59 -6.31 -3.00
C TYR A 329 -22.96 -5.51 -1.88
N THR A 330 -22.04 -6.15 -1.17
CA THR A 330 -21.17 -5.55 -0.16
C THR A 330 -19.75 -5.98 -0.44
N VAL A 331 -18.76 -5.11 -0.21
CA VAL A 331 -17.34 -5.39 -0.37
C VAL A 331 -16.65 -5.44 0.99
N TRP A 332 -15.70 -6.36 1.13
CA TRP A 332 -14.79 -6.46 2.25
C TRP A 332 -13.35 -6.38 1.76
N VAL A 333 -12.51 -5.67 2.51
CA VAL A 333 -11.06 -5.67 2.35
C VAL A 333 -10.45 -6.06 3.68
N ARG A 334 -9.63 -7.10 3.70
CA ARG A 334 -9.02 -7.67 4.91
C ARG A 334 -7.51 -7.78 4.74
N ASN A 335 -6.77 -7.41 5.78
CA ASN A 335 -5.36 -7.78 5.95
C ASN A 335 -5.17 -8.46 7.31
N LYS A 336 -3.92 -8.71 7.71
CA LYS A 336 -3.60 -9.33 9.00
C LYS A 336 -3.92 -8.46 10.23
N PHE A 337 -4.27 -7.19 10.02
CA PHE A 337 -4.53 -6.24 11.09
C PHE A 337 -6.02 -5.98 11.28
N GLY A 338 -6.84 -6.09 10.24
CA GLY A 338 -8.28 -5.87 10.35
C GLY A 338 -9.04 -6.13 9.05
N GLU A 339 -10.32 -5.80 9.08
CA GLU A 339 -11.22 -5.90 7.93
C GLU A 339 -12.10 -4.65 7.85
N ALA A 340 -12.12 -3.99 6.69
CA ALA A 340 -13.12 -2.97 6.35
C ALA A 340 -14.25 -3.58 5.54
N ARG A 341 -15.43 -2.99 5.71
CA ARG A 341 -16.66 -3.36 5.01
C ARG A 341 -17.30 -2.11 4.39
N SER A 342 -17.75 -2.20 3.14
CA SER A 342 -18.52 -1.14 2.50
C SER A 342 -19.97 -1.12 3.00
N THR A 343 -20.69 -0.02 2.75
CA THR A 343 -22.16 -0.07 2.77
C THR A 343 -22.68 -0.99 1.67
N ALA A 344 -23.93 -1.44 1.82
CA ALA A 344 -24.61 -2.20 0.79
C ALA A 344 -24.91 -1.29 -0.42
N GLN A 345 -24.61 -1.79 -1.61
CA GLN A 345 -24.89 -1.13 -2.88
C GLN A 345 -25.72 -2.05 -3.77
N TYR A 346 -26.26 -1.51 -4.87
CA TYR A 346 -27.20 -2.22 -5.72
C TYR A 346 -26.91 -2.02 -7.19
N PHE A 347 -27.33 -2.98 -8.00
CA PHE A 347 -27.45 -2.84 -9.45
C PHE A 347 -28.66 -3.65 -9.94
N ASP A 348 -29.17 -3.30 -11.11
CA ASP A 348 -30.26 -4.04 -11.74
C ASP A 348 -29.73 -5.01 -12.79
N CYS A 349 -30.15 -6.27 -12.69
CA CYS A 349 -29.94 -7.27 -13.72
C CYS A 349 -31.18 -7.36 -14.61
N ARG A 350 -31.02 -7.15 -15.92
CA ARG A 350 -32.10 -7.25 -16.92
C ARG A 350 -31.93 -8.48 -17.80
N GLU A 351 -32.97 -8.89 -18.51
CA GLU A 351 -32.83 -9.97 -19.50
C GLU A 351 -31.86 -9.54 -20.60
N ALA A 352 -31.03 -10.47 -21.05
CA ALA A 352 -30.17 -10.28 -22.21
C ALA A 352 -30.97 -10.58 -23.49
N ALA A 353 -30.75 -9.81 -24.55
CA ALA A 353 -31.41 -10.06 -25.83
C ALA A 353 -30.89 -11.32 -26.53
N SER A 354 -29.60 -11.65 -26.36
CA SER A 354 -28.93 -12.70 -27.13
C SER A 354 -27.83 -13.45 -26.37
N ASN A 355 -27.82 -13.40 -25.03
CA ASN A 355 -26.84 -14.13 -24.23
C ASN A 355 -27.49 -15.42 -23.67
N PRO A 356 -27.14 -16.61 -24.20
CA PRO A 356 -27.74 -17.87 -23.77
C PRO A 356 -27.23 -18.33 -22.39
N GLY A 357 -26.16 -17.71 -21.88
CA GLY A 357 -25.58 -17.97 -20.57
C GLY A 357 -24.36 -18.90 -20.61
N PHE A 358 -24.05 -19.53 -19.49
CA PHE A 358 -22.88 -20.40 -19.39
C PHE A 358 -23.18 -21.80 -19.91
N ILE A 359 -22.17 -22.46 -20.46
CA ILE A 359 -22.25 -23.87 -20.86
C ILE A 359 -22.29 -24.75 -19.60
N ARG A 360 -23.24 -25.67 -19.54
CA ARG A 360 -23.44 -26.66 -18.49
C ARG A 360 -23.52 -28.05 -19.12
N ARG A 361 -23.38 -29.10 -18.30
CA ARG A 361 -23.81 -30.44 -18.68
C ARG A 361 -25.32 -30.43 -18.88
N SER A 362 -25.81 -31.05 -19.96
CA SER A 362 -27.24 -31.04 -20.23
C SER A 362 -28.03 -31.75 -19.13
N ARG A 363 -29.15 -31.14 -18.73
CA ARG A 363 -30.08 -31.70 -17.75
C ARG A 363 -30.87 -32.88 -18.31
N SER A 364 -31.13 -32.87 -19.62
CA SER A 364 -31.91 -33.90 -20.31
C SER A 364 -31.06 -35.12 -20.68
N ASP A 365 -29.82 -34.91 -21.11
CA ASP A 365 -28.86 -35.96 -21.42
C ASP A 365 -27.45 -35.56 -20.94
N PRO A 366 -26.98 -36.06 -19.78
CA PRO A 366 -25.70 -35.66 -19.19
C PRO A 366 -24.44 -36.01 -19.99
N ARG A 367 -24.57 -36.66 -21.16
CA ARG A 367 -23.50 -36.90 -22.15
C ARG A 367 -23.23 -35.68 -23.04
N TYR A 368 -24.17 -34.74 -23.11
CA TYR A 368 -24.08 -33.53 -23.94
C TYR A 368 -23.99 -32.26 -23.07
N PHE A 369 -23.86 -31.11 -23.74
CA PHE A 369 -23.83 -29.79 -23.11
C PHE A 369 -25.01 -28.94 -23.57
N GLU A 370 -25.41 -27.98 -22.73
CA GLU A 370 -26.43 -26.97 -23.03
C GLU A 370 -26.04 -25.65 -22.38
N PHE A 371 -26.50 -24.54 -22.92
CA PHE A 371 -26.42 -23.25 -22.26
C PHE A 371 -27.40 -23.18 -21.07
N ASP A 372 -27.20 -22.24 -20.14
CA ASP A 372 -28.17 -22.01 -19.06
C ASP A 372 -29.59 -21.66 -19.56
N SER A 373 -29.74 -21.18 -20.82
CA SER A 373 -31.02 -21.00 -21.51
C SER A 373 -31.74 -22.32 -21.85
N GLY A 374 -31.03 -23.45 -21.84
CA GLY A 374 -31.48 -24.76 -22.30
C GLY A 374 -31.16 -25.05 -23.77
N GLU A 375 -30.58 -24.10 -24.51
CA GLU A 375 -30.16 -24.30 -25.90
C GLU A 375 -29.01 -25.33 -25.97
N PRO A 376 -29.06 -26.33 -26.86
CA PRO A 376 -28.00 -27.33 -26.98
C PRO A 376 -26.68 -26.70 -27.41
N PHE A 377 -25.57 -27.17 -26.83
CA PHE A 377 -24.23 -26.75 -27.18
C PHE A 377 -23.39 -27.96 -27.61
N TYR A 378 -22.88 -27.91 -28.84
CA TYR A 378 -21.96 -28.91 -29.36
C TYR A 378 -20.58 -28.27 -29.54
N PRO A 379 -19.60 -28.57 -28.66
CA PRO A 379 -18.29 -27.95 -28.71
C PRO A 379 -17.55 -28.38 -29.98
N LEU A 380 -17.29 -27.42 -30.86
CA LEU A 380 -16.45 -27.59 -32.03
C LEU A 380 -15.32 -26.58 -31.94
N GLY A 381 -14.12 -27.04 -31.61
CA GLY A 381 -12.99 -26.13 -31.40
C GLY A 381 -11.66 -26.73 -31.83
N GLN A 382 -10.73 -25.84 -32.12
CA GLN A 382 -9.36 -26.14 -32.47
C GLN A 382 -8.40 -25.85 -31.30
N ASN A 383 -7.39 -26.71 -31.14
CA ASN A 383 -6.26 -26.39 -30.28
C ASN A 383 -5.31 -25.43 -31.00
N VAL A 384 -5.21 -24.19 -30.51
CA VAL A 384 -4.26 -23.18 -31.00
C VAL A 384 -3.14 -23.02 -29.95
N CYS A 385 -1.99 -23.62 -30.22
CA CYS A 385 -0.83 -23.59 -29.33
C CYS A 385 0.06 -22.37 -29.63
N TRP A 386 0.05 -21.38 -28.73
CA TRP A 386 1.05 -20.30 -28.65
C TRP A 386 1.18 -19.46 -29.93
N ALA A 387 0.14 -18.69 -30.24
CA ALA A 387 0.15 -17.78 -31.38
C ALA A 387 0.66 -16.38 -30.98
N GLY A 388 1.41 -15.72 -31.89
CA GLY A 388 1.77 -14.31 -31.73
C GLY A 388 0.61 -13.34 -31.99
N ASN A 389 -0.48 -13.83 -32.61
CA ASN A 389 -1.72 -13.11 -32.88
C ASN A 389 -2.85 -14.14 -32.83
N TYR A 390 -3.77 -14.00 -31.87
CA TYR A 390 -4.88 -14.94 -31.69
C TYR A 390 -6.12 -14.51 -32.48
N GLU A 391 -6.23 -13.23 -32.81
CA GLU A 391 -7.37 -12.64 -33.52
C GLU A 391 -7.55 -13.25 -34.91
N ASP A 392 -6.45 -13.50 -35.65
CA ASP A 392 -6.52 -14.17 -36.95
C ASP A 392 -7.03 -15.62 -36.84
N TYR A 393 -6.61 -16.35 -35.80
CA TYR A 393 -7.11 -17.70 -35.55
C TYR A 393 -8.59 -17.68 -35.18
N PHE A 394 -9.01 -16.83 -34.23
CA PHE A 394 -10.40 -16.75 -33.81
C PHE A 394 -11.33 -16.35 -34.96
N ALA A 395 -10.91 -15.43 -35.83
CA ALA A 395 -11.67 -15.05 -37.02
C ALA A 395 -11.85 -16.25 -37.98
N LYS A 396 -10.80 -17.02 -38.22
CA LYS A 396 -10.86 -18.21 -39.08
C LYS A 396 -11.67 -19.34 -38.46
N MET A 397 -11.50 -19.62 -37.19
CA MET A 397 -12.28 -20.61 -36.44
C MET A 397 -13.78 -20.28 -36.54
N SER A 398 -14.14 -19.03 -36.25
CA SER A 398 -15.53 -18.54 -36.38
C SER A 398 -16.05 -18.68 -37.82
N ALA A 399 -15.25 -18.33 -38.83
CA ALA A 399 -15.63 -18.49 -40.24
C ALA A 399 -15.83 -19.96 -40.66
N ASN A 400 -15.25 -20.91 -39.93
CA ASN A 400 -15.40 -22.35 -40.15
C ASN A 400 -16.46 -22.99 -39.24
N GLY A 401 -17.21 -22.20 -38.46
CA GLY A 401 -18.30 -22.68 -37.61
C GLY A 401 -17.86 -23.28 -36.27
N GLU A 402 -16.63 -22.99 -35.84
CA GLU A 402 -16.16 -23.32 -34.48
C GLU A 402 -16.74 -22.35 -33.43
N ASN A 403 -16.83 -22.81 -32.17
CA ASN A 403 -17.51 -22.10 -31.08
C ASN A 403 -16.80 -22.15 -29.72
#